data_AF-A0A0K1Q106-F1
#
_entry.id   AF-A0A0K1Q106-F1
#
_cell.length_a   1.000
_cell.length_b   1.000
_cell.length_c   1.000
_cell.angle_alpha   90.00
_cell.angle_beta   90.00
_cell.angle_gamma   90.00
#
_symmetry.space_group_name_H-M   'P 1'
#
loop_
_entity.id
_entity.type
_entity.pdbx_description
1 polymer ?
#
loop_
_entity_poly.entity_id
_entity_poly.type
_entity_poly.pdbx_seq_one_letter_code
_entity_poly.pdbx_strand_id
1 'polypeptide(L)'
;MDLVFIVDDSGSMQEEQSNLAANFPKFVKVLNDYQTKSGSKLDWRVAVTTTGRDVDYNISPPIPFPIPLPPQSEKGDNGAFRQKKDCGSVRRWVERNDSNADQTFSCLAEVGTSGPSIEMPLESLKLALNDRVADGTNAGFLRPDALLAVVILTDEDDCSRQDNNFTIADDVCITMQGVKPVAEYKAMLDGVAGGANRWATAVIAGDKACTSGFGKAIDAQRLKQFVNLVGKNGMFSSICNGDLTTSLQDALSTFDAACKSFPGVK
;
A
#
# COMPACT_ATOMS: atom_id res chain seq x y z
N MET A 1 7.76 -5.94 -14.24
CA MET A 1 7.59 -5.25 -12.94
C MET A 1 6.28 -5.70 -12.34
N ASP A 2 6.27 -6.01 -11.05
CA ASP A 2 5.06 -6.40 -10.34
C ASP A 2 4.76 -5.32 -9.31
N LEU A 3 3.63 -4.63 -9.47
CA LEU A 3 3.23 -3.47 -8.69
C LEU A 3 2.16 -3.85 -7.68
N VAL A 4 2.37 -3.53 -6.40
CA VAL A 4 1.38 -3.74 -5.34
C VAL A 4 0.94 -2.39 -4.82
N PHE A 5 -0.36 -2.12 -4.91
CA PHE A 5 -1.00 -0.96 -4.30
C PHE A 5 -1.63 -1.38 -2.98
N ILE A 6 -1.18 -0.75 -1.90
CA ILE A 6 -1.81 -0.79 -0.59
C ILE A 6 -2.54 0.55 -0.43
N VAL A 7 -3.85 0.53 -0.62
CA VAL A 7 -4.67 1.75 -0.62
C VAL A 7 -5.51 1.78 0.64
N ASP A 8 -5.41 2.87 1.37
CA ASP A 8 -6.18 3.06 2.58
C ASP A 8 -7.67 3.20 2.27
N ASP A 9 -8.46 2.39 2.96
CA ASP A 9 -9.91 2.36 2.85
C ASP A 9 -10.59 2.77 4.16
N SER A 10 -9.86 3.44 5.06
CA SER A 10 -10.39 4.02 6.30
C SER A 10 -11.46 5.09 6.03
N GLY A 11 -12.23 5.41 7.07
CA GLY A 11 -13.28 6.42 7.01
C GLY A 11 -12.78 7.84 6.74
N SER A 12 -11.53 8.14 7.10
CA SER A 12 -10.91 9.46 6.95
C SER A 12 -10.53 9.78 5.50
N MET A 13 -10.31 8.76 4.68
CA MET A 13 -9.91 8.86 3.27
C MET A 13 -11.01 9.35 2.30
N GLN A 14 -12.13 9.92 2.77
CA GLN A 14 -13.29 10.21 1.90
C GLN A 14 -12.96 11.18 0.76
N GLU A 15 -12.32 12.31 1.08
CA GLU A 15 -11.86 13.28 0.10
C GLU A 15 -10.72 12.73 -0.75
N GLU A 16 -9.79 12.00 -0.13
CA GLU A 16 -8.62 11.38 -0.76
C GLU A 16 -9.04 10.36 -1.82
N GLN A 17 -10.01 9.49 -1.53
CA GLN A 17 -10.50 8.45 -2.44
C GLN A 17 -11.06 9.04 -3.73
N SER A 18 -11.83 10.12 -3.62
CA SER A 18 -12.40 10.81 -4.79
C SER A 18 -11.28 11.35 -5.69
N ASN A 19 -10.20 11.87 -5.10
CA ASN A 19 -9.05 12.38 -5.83
C ASN A 19 -8.14 11.26 -6.37
N LEU A 20 -7.95 10.18 -5.62
CA LEU A 20 -7.21 8.99 -6.02
C LEU A 20 -7.84 8.34 -7.25
N ALA A 21 -9.15 8.11 -7.20
CA ALA A 21 -9.93 7.55 -8.30
C ALA A 21 -9.75 8.35 -9.60
N ALA A 22 -9.74 9.68 -9.52
CA ALA A 22 -9.54 10.55 -10.68
C ALA A 22 -8.13 10.47 -11.30
N ASN A 23 -7.13 9.92 -10.59
CA ASN A 23 -5.74 9.87 -11.04
C ASN A 23 -5.27 8.47 -11.46
N PHE A 24 -5.97 7.38 -11.11
CA PHE A 24 -5.58 6.02 -11.52
C PHE A 24 -5.50 5.81 -13.04
N PRO A 25 -6.39 6.36 -13.89
CA PRO A 25 -6.23 6.25 -15.34
C PRO A 25 -4.93 6.88 -15.85
N LYS A 26 -4.50 8.00 -15.23
CA LYS A 26 -3.23 8.64 -15.56
C LYS A 26 -2.06 7.74 -15.16
N PHE A 27 -2.14 7.06 -14.01
CA PHE A 27 -1.10 6.12 -13.59
C PHE A 27 -0.87 5.01 -14.61
N VAL A 28 -1.94 4.36 -15.06
CA VAL A 28 -1.85 3.31 -16.09
C VAL A 28 -1.32 3.87 -17.41
N LYS A 29 -1.69 5.11 -17.76
CA LYS A 29 -1.10 5.79 -18.90
C LYS A 29 0.42 5.95 -18.75
N VAL A 30 0.92 6.38 -17.59
CA VAL A 30 2.38 6.49 -17.38
C VAL A 30 3.05 5.12 -17.46
N LEU A 31 2.46 4.06 -16.88
CA LEU A 31 2.98 2.70 -17.01
C LEU A 31 3.03 2.21 -18.47
N ASN A 32 2.02 2.55 -19.27
CA ASN A 32 1.93 2.13 -20.66
C ASN A 32 2.85 2.91 -21.59
N ASP A 33 3.05 4.20 -21.31
CA ASP A 33 3.92 5.10 -22.07
C ASP A 33 5.40 4.90 -21.69
N TYR A 34 5.65 4.35 -20.50
CA TYR A 34 7.00 4.08 -20.04
C TYR A 34 7.74 3.12 -20.99
N GLN A 35 8.94 3.54 -21.36
CA GLN A 35 9.89 2.73 -22.12
C GLN A 35 11.16 2.57 -21.29
N THR A 36 11.64 1.33 -21.22
CA THR A 36 12.98 1.04 -20.71
C THR A 36 14.03 1.74 -21.57
N LYS A 37 15.26 1.87 -21.06
CA LYS A 37 16.39 2.42 -21.84
C LYS A 37 16.65 1.70 -23.16
N SER A 38 16.26 0.43 -23.29
CA SER A 38 16.35 -0.34 -24.53
C SER A 38 15.19 -0.11 -25.51
N GLY A 39 14.26 0.80 -25.20
CA GLY A 39 13.06 1.09 -25.99
C GLY A 39 11.95 0.06 -25.84
N SER A 40 12.14 -0.96 -25.01
CA SER A 40 11.12 -1.98 -24.75
C SER A 40 10.04 -1.39 -23.82
N LYS A 41 8.77 -1.67 -24.14
CA LYS A 41 7.65 -1.33 -23.25
C LYS A 41 7.78 -2.11 -21.95
N LEU A 42 7.39 -1.50 -20.84
CA LEU A 42 7.37 -2.18 -19.55
C LEU A 42 6.31 -3.30 -19.57
N ASP A 43 6.72 -4.53 -19.30
CA ASP A 43 5.79 -5.60 -18.91
C ASP A 43 5.46 -5.43 -17.42
N TRP A 44 4.19 -5.15 -17.13
CA TRP A 44 3.72 -4.89 -15.77
C TRP A 44 2.53 -5.77 -15.37
N ARG A 45 2.52 -6.11 -14.07
CA ARG A 45 1.38 -6.61 -13.31
C ARG A 45 1.04 -5.61 -12.23
N VAL A 46 -0.23 -5.38 -11.95
CA VAL A 46 -0.64 -4.54 -10.82
C VAL A 46 -1.72 -5.22 -10.00
N ALA A 47 -1.54 -5.25 -8.69
CA ALA A 47 -2.51 -5.76 -7.73
C ALA A 47 -2.86 -4.66 -6.72
N VAL A 48 -4.08 -4.73 -6.17
CA VAL A 48 -4.58 -3.79 -5.17
C VAL A 48 -5.06 -4.58 -3.96
N THR A 49 -4.70 -4.15 -2.75
CA THR A 49 -5.32 -4.53 -1.48
C THR A 49 -5.39 -3.30 -0.58
N THR A 50 -5.94 -3.42 0.63
CA THR A 50 -6.10 -2.27 1.53
C THR A 50 -5.15 -2.27 2.71
N THR A 51 -5.16 -1.18 3.47
CA THR A 51 -4.41 -1.04 4.74
C THR A 51 -4.97 -1.92 5.85
N GLY A 52 -6.17 -2.49 5.67
CA GLY A 52 -6.90 -3.22 6.69
C GLY A 52 -6.64 -4.73 6.76
N ARG A 53 -6.62 -5.25 7.99
CA ARG A 53 -6.80 -6.67 8.30
C ARG A 53 -7.94 -6.85 9.29
N ASP A 54 -8.39 -8.09 9.46
CA ASP A 54 -9.32 -8.44 10.53
C ASP A 54 -8.67 -8.14 11.89
N VAL A 55 -9.38 -7.38 12.71
CA VAL A 55 -8.87 -6.94 14.01
C VAL A 55 -10.00 -6.78 15.03
N ASP A 56 -9.73 -7.24 16.23
CA ASP A 56 -10.54 -7.12 17.43
C ASP A 56 -9.74 -6.35 18.48
N TYR A 57 -10.34 -5.31 19.07
CA TYR A 57 -9.67 -4.49 20.07
C TYR A 57 -10.66 -3.84 21.03
N ASN A 58 -10.14 -3.34 22.14
CA ASN A 58 -10.89 -2.56 23.12
C ASN A 58 -10.30 -1.16 23.21
N ILE A 59 -11.15 -0.18 23.49
CA ILE A 59 -10.72 1.21 23.69
C ILE A 59 -10.69 1.49 25.18
N SER A 60 -9.55 1.94 25.69
CA SER A 60 -9.38 2.44 27.05
C SER A 60 -9.34 3.97 27.01
N PRO A 61 -10.47 4.65 27.26
CA PRO A 61 -10.52 6.10 27.19
C PRO A 61 -9.69 6.72 28.34
N PRO A 62 -9.09 7.91 28.12
CA PRO A 62 -8.26 8.58 29.12
C PRO A 62 -9.03 9.02 30.37
N ILE A 63 -10.36 9.13 30.26
CA ILE A 63 -11.27 9.40 31.36
C ILE A 63 -12.20 8.18 31.51
N PRO A 64 -12.38 7.62 32.72
CA PRO A 64 -13.28 6.49 32.93
C PRO A 64 -14.70 6.85 32.51
N PHE A 65 -15.20 6.21 31.45
CA PHE A 65 -16.61 6.28 31.11
C PHE A 65 -17.41 5.42 32.10
N PRO A 66 -18.62 5.86 32.52
CA PRO A 66 -19.46 5.11 33.45
C PRO A 66 -19.91 3.74 32.91
N ILE A 67 -19.78 3.52 31.60
CA ILE A 67 -20.04 2.25 30.91
C ILE A 67 -18.81 1.96 30.03
N PRO A 68 -18.20 0.75 30.12
CA PRO A 68 -17.13 0.35 29.21
C PRO A 68 -17.59 0.45 27.76
N LEU A 69 -16.73 0.98 26.88
CA LEU A 69 -16.99 0.96 25.44
C LEU A 69 -17.09 -0.51 24.98
N PRO A 70 -18.01 -0.84 24.07
CA PRO A 70 -18.11 -2.19 23.54
C PRO A 70 -16.80 -2.58 22.83
N PRO A 71 -16.42 -3.88 22.84
CA PRO A 71 -15.33 -4.37 22.01
C PRO A 71 -15.57 -4.01 20.54
N GLN A 72 -14.50 -3.64 19.85
CA GLN A 72 -14.49 -3.36 18.42
C GLN A 72 -14.06 -4.61 17.67
N SER A 73 -14.67 -4.84 16.51
CA SER A 73 -14.35 -5.94 15.58
C SER A 73 -14.50 -5.40 14.17
N GLU A 74 -13.40 -5.24 13.47
CA GLU A 74 -13.33 -4.67 12.13
C GLU A 74 -12.77 -5.71 11.15
N LYS A 75 -13.11 -5.55 9.87
CA LYS A 75 -12.73 -6.46 8.80
C LYS A 75 -11.99 -5.69 7.73
N GLY A 76 -10.93 -6.29 7.21
CA GLY A 76 -10.14 -5.75 6.11
C GLY A 76 -9.85 -6.80 5.05
N ASP A 77 -9.11 -6.43 4.01
CA ASP A 77 -8.77 -7.36 2.94
C ASP A 77 -7.78 -8.45 3.39
N ASN A 78 -7.11 -8.28 4.54
CA ASN A 78 -6.12 -9.24 5.07
C ASN A 78 -5.03 -9.58 4.04
N GLY A 79 -4.60 -8.57 3.26
CA GLY A 79 -3.64 -8.69 2.18
C GLY A 79 -4.14 -9.45 0.94
N ALA A 80 -5.39 -9.93 0.90
CA ALA A 80 -5.92 -10.55 -0.30
C ALA A 80 -6.04 -9.49 -1.40
N PHE A 81 -5.46 -9.77 -2.57
CA PHE A 81 -5.58 -8.85 -3.69
C PHE A 81 -7.02 -8.85 -4.22
N ARG A 82 -7.57 -7.66 -4.51
CA ARG A 82 -8.96 -7.49 -4.92
C ARG A 82 -9.23 -8.15 -6.26
N GLN A 83 -10.38 -8.82 -6.34
CA GLN A 83 -10.95 -9.34 -7.59
C GLN A 83 -12.45 -9.09 -7.56
N LYS A 84 -12.91 -8.26 -8.49
CA LYS A 84 -14.31 -7.87 -8.63
C LYS A 84 -14.77 -8.15 -10.05
N LYS A 85 -15.78 -9.02 -10.18
CA LYS A 85 -16.40 -9.33 -11.48
C LYS A 85 -16.94 -8.09 -12.17
N ASP A 86 -17.49 -7.15 -11.39
CA ASP A 86 -18.04 -5.88 -11.89
C ASP A 86 -16.96 -4.95 -12.45
N CYS A 87 -15.71 -5.09 -12.01
CA CYS A 87 -14.56 -4.40 -12.59
C CYS A 87 -13.98 -5.12 -13.83
N GLY A 88 -14.55 -6.26 -14.23
CA GLY A 88 -14.03 -7.10 -15.32
C GLY A 88 -12.75 -7.85 -14.98
N SER A 89 -12.31 -7.90 -13.72
CA SER A 89 -11.08 -8.57 -13.34
C SER A 89 -11.21 -10.09 -13.46
N VAL A 90 -10.39 -10.71 -14.31
CA VAL A 90 -10.38 -12.17 -14.52
C VAL A 90 -9.56 -12.94 -13.48
N ARG A 91 -8.73 -12.21 -12.72
CA ARG A 91 -7.88 -12.69 -11.63
C ARG A 91 -7.65 -11.55 -10.64
N ARG A 92 -6.88 -11.80 -9.57
CA ARG A 92 -6.61 -10.82 -8.50
C ARG A 92 -5.57 -9.75 -8.84
N TRP A 93 -5.06 -9.73 -10.06
CA TRP A 93 -4.18 -8.68 -10.55
C TRP A 93 -4.50 -8.40 -12.02
N VAL A 94 -4.07 -7.24 -12.48
CA VAL A 94 -4.22 -6.79 -13.86
C VAL A 94 -2.87 -6.90 -14.55
N GLU A 95 -2.83 -7.48 -15.73
CA GLU A 95 -1.66 -7.43 -16.61
C GLU A 95 -1.83 -6.39 -17.70
N ARG A 96 -0.69 -5.89 -18.18
CA ARG A 96 -0.63 -4.93 -19.29
C ARG A 96 -1.50 -5.28 -20.50
N ASN A 97 -1.56 -6.56 -20.85
CA ASN A 97 -2.23 -7.03 -22.06
C ASN A 97 -3.66 -7.51 -21.80
N ASP A 98 -4.18 -7.36 -20.57
CA ASP A 98 -5.60 -7.59 -20.29
C ASP A 98 -6.45 -6.58 -21.06
N SER A 99 -7.59 -7.02 -21.58
CA SER A 99 -8.58 -6.11 -22.17
C SER A 99 -9.05 -5.11 -21.12
N ASN A 100 -9.06 -3.82 -21.46
CA ASN A 100 -9.51 -2.74 -20.55
C ASN A 100 -8.70 -2.66 -19.24
N ALA A 101 -7.40 -2.99 -19.28
CA ALA A 101 -6.55 -3.03 -18.10
C ALA A 101 -6.57 -1.71 -17.29
N ASP A 102 -6.69 -0.56 -17.95
CA ASP A 102 -6.81 0.75 -17.32
C ASP A 102 -8.12 0.93 -16.55
N GLN A 103 -9.27 0.54 -17.15
CA GLN A 103 -10.55 0.60 -16.46
C GLN A 103 -10.62 -0.42 -15.32
N THR A 104 -10.13 -1.64 -15.53
CA THR A 104 -10.12 -2.69 -14.50
C THR A 104 -9.27 -2.28 -13.31
N PHE A 105 -8.04 -1.78 -13.53
CA PHE A 105 -7.20 -1.30 -12.42
C PHE A 105 -7.87 -0.14 -11.68
N SER A 106 -8.38 0.86 -12.39
CA SER A 106 -9.03 2.02 -11.76
C SER A 106 -10.20 1.60 -10.88
N CYS A 107 -11.04 0.68 -11.35
CA CYS A 107 -12.17 0.14 -10.58
C CYS A 107 -11.74 -0.70 -9.36
N LEU A 108 -10.64 -1.45 -9.46
CA LEU A 108 -10.12 -2.22 -8.32
C LEU A 108 -9.51 -1.30 -7.24
N ALA A 109 -8.88 -0.20 -7.67
CA ALA A 109 -8.24 0.80 -6.83
C ALA A 109 -9.22 1.75 -6.11
N GLU A 110 -10.49 1.79 -6.55
CA GLU A 110 -11.60 2.34 -5.76
C GLU A 110 -11.92 1.38 -4.59
N VAL A 111 -11.21 1.59 -3.47
CA VAL A 111 -11.29 0.68 -2.33
C VAL A 111 -12.45 0.99 -1.38
N GLY A 112 -12.84 2.27 -1.28
CA GLY A 112 -13.93 2.74 -0.44
C GLY A 112 -13.41 3.41 0.84
N THR A 113 -14.29 3.59 1.83
CA THR A 113 -13.99 4.23 3.13
C THR A 113 -14.59 3.45 4.31
N SER A 114 -14.65 2.13 4.18
CA SER A 114 -15.30 1.22 5.15
C SER A 114 -14.34 0.20 5.76
N GLY A 115 -13.04 0.45 5.62
CA GLY A 115 -11.98 -0.35 6.20
C GLY A 115 -11.81 -0.11 7.71
N PRO A 116 -10.91 -0.87 8.34
CA PRO A 116 -10.57 -0.70 9.75
C PRO A 116 -10.08 0.70 10.09
N SER A 117 -10.30 1.13 11.34
CA SER A 117 -9.82 2.41 11.88
C SER A 117 -8.40 2.32 12.48
N ILE A 118 -7.76 1.16 12.35
CA ILE A 118 -6.36 0.95 12.70
C ILE A 118 -5.66 0.48 11.44
N GLU A 119 -5.00 1.41 10.76
CA GLU A 119 -4.39 1.21 9.47
C GLU A 119 -3.05 0.47 9.62
N MET A 120 -2.90 -0.61 8.87
CA MET A 120 -1.72 -1.48 8.96
C MET A 120 -1.09 -1.73 7.58
N PRO A 121 -0.68 -0.67 6.84
CA PRO A 121 -0.17 -0.82 5.47
C PRO A 121 0.99 -1.82 5.36
N LEU A 122 1.94 -1.81 6.29
CA LEU A 122 3.09 -2.72 6.23
C LEU A 122 2.73 -4.18 6.57
N GLU A 123 1.81 -4.41 7.51
CA GLU A 123 1.32 -5.75 7.81
C GLU A 123 0.45 -6.29 6.67
N SER A 124 -0.45 -5.48 6.10
CA SER A 124 -1.24 -5.86 4.94
C SER A 124 -0.36 -6.21 3.73
N LEU A 125 0.73 -5.47 3.54
CA LEU A 125 1.75 -5.81 2.53
C LEU A 125 2.43 -7.16 2.81
N LYS A 126 2.80 -7.42 4.07
CA LYS A 126 3.35 -8.71 4.49
C LYS A 126 2.37 -9.84 4.22
N LEU A 127 1.12 -9.70 4.66
CA LEU A 127 0.07 -10.68 4.41
C LEU A 127 -0.08 -10.93 2.92
N ALA A 128 -0.10 -9.87 2.10
CA ALA A 128 -0.30 -9.98 0.66
C ALA A 128 0.81 -10.75 -0.07
N LEU A 129 2.06 -10.53 0.33
CA LEU A 129 3.24 -11.03 -0.39
C LEU A 129 3.87 -12.28 0.22
N ASN A 130 3.52 -12.63 1.44
CA ASN A 130 4.01 -13.83 2.11
C ASN A 130 2.86 -14.80 2.37
N ASP A 131 1.95 -14.47 3.28
CA ASP A 131 0.91 -15.36 3.77
C ASP A 131 -0.08 -15.76 2.66
N ARG A 132 -0.56 -14.78 1.88
CA ARG A 132 -1.49 -15.01 0.77
C ARG A 132 -0.84 -15.64 -0.45
N VAL A 133 0.48 -15.51 -0.60
CA VAL A 133 1.20 -16.28 -1.61
C VAL A 133 1.29 -17.74 -1.17
N ALA A 134 1.59 -17.98 0.10
CA ALA A 134 1.72 -19.33 0.67
C ALA A 134 0.38 -20.09 0.71
N ASP A 135 -0.73 -19.42 1.00
CA ASP A 135 -2.07 -20.06 1.06
C ASP A 135 -2.76 -20.23 -0.31
N GLY A 136 -2.14 -19.72 -1.38
CA GLY A 136 -2.67 -19.80 -2.74
C GLY A 136 -3.54 -18.62 -3.17
N THR A 137 -3.97 -17.75 -2.26
CA THR A 137 -4.87 -16.62 -2.57
C THR A 137 -4.26 -15.66 -3.58
N ASN A 138 -3.00 -15.27 -3.37
CA ASN A 138 -2.23 -14.35 -4.23
C ASN A 138 -1.12 -15.09 -5.03
N ALA A 139 -1.14 -16.43 -5.03
CA ALA A 139 -0.12 -17.21 -5.71
C ALA A 139 -0.06 -16.90 -7.22
N GLY A 140 1.17 -16.83 -7.75
CA GLY A 140 1.42 -16.55 -9.17
C GLY A 140 1.52 -15.07 -9.54
N PHE A 141 1.29 -14.14 -8.60
CA PHE A 141 1.48 -12.71 -8.83
C PHE A 141 2.97 -12.36 -9.07
N LEU A 142 3.84 -12.72 -8.12
CA LEU A 142 5.28 -12.42 -8.15
C LEU A 142 6.01 -13.23 -9.22
N ARG A 143 6.76 -12.54 -10.08
CA ARG A 143 7.62 -13.14 -11.10
C ARG A 143 9.10 -13.06 -10.71
N PRO A 144 9.87 -14.14 -10.90
CA PRO A 144 11.30 -14.16 -10.56
C PRO A 144 12.15 -13.24 -11.43
N ASP A 145 11.64 -12.74 -12.55
CA ASP A 145 12.32 -11.81 -13.47
C ASP A 145 11.75 -10.39 -13.44
N ALA A 146 10.87 -10.09 -12.49
CA ALA A 146 10.32 -8.76 -12.30
C ALA A 146 10.94 -8.05 -11.08
N LEU A 147 11.14 -6.74 -11.20
CA LEU A 147 11.26 -5.84 -10.04
C LEU A 147 9.90 -5.79 -9.33
N LEU A 148 9.90 -5.95 -8.00
CA LEU A 148 8.74 -5.67 -7.15
C LEU A 148 8.68 -4.16 -6.86
N ALA A 149 7.56 -3.53 -7.16
CA ALA A 149 7.29 -2.14 -6.83
C ALA A 149 6.11 -2.05 -5.85
N VAL A 150 6.32 -1.40 -4.73
CA VAL A 150 5.30 -1.21 -3.69
C VAL A 150 4.83 0.24 -3.71
N VAL A 151 3.52 0.46 -3.68
CA VAL A 151 2.91 1.77 -3.56
C VAL A 151 1.96 1.75 -2.36
N ILE A 152 2.22 2.61 -1.38
CA ILE A 152 1.39 2.78 -0.19
C ILE A 152 0.72 4.15 -0.27
N LEU A 153 -0.59 4.19 -0.11
CA LEU A 153 -1.43 5.40 -0.17
C LEU A 153 -2.31 5.43 1.07
N THR A 154 -2.08 6.39 1.97
CA THR A 154 -2.80 6.49 3.26
C THR A 154 -2.73 7.92 3.78
N ASP A 155 -3.73 8.34 4.55
CA ASP A 155 -3.73 9.59 5.30
C ASP A 155 -3.27 9.42 6.76
N GLU A 156 -2.98 8.19 7.18
CA GLU A 156 -2.60 7.78 8.53
C GLU A 156 -1.13 7.31 8.64
N ASP A 157 -0.65 7.06 9.88
CA ASP A 157 0.63 6.39 10.11
C ASP A 157 0.49 4.86 10.12
N ASP A 158 1.61 4.14 10.13
CA ASP A 158 1.61 2.68 10.13
C ASP A 158 1.40 2.10 11.53
N CYS A 159 0.23 1.58 11.86
CA CYS A 159 -0.06 0.88 13.11
C CYS A 159 0.18 -0.65 13.03
N SER A 160 1.04 -1.09 12.09
CA SER A 160 1.21 -2.50 11.76
C SER A 160 1.63 -3.38 12.94
N ARG A 161 0.78 -4.36 13.22
CA ARG A 161 0.91 -5.33 14.31
C ARG A 161 0.32 -6.68 13.89
N GLN A 162 0.63 -7.72 14.66
CA GLN A 162 0.24 -9.12 14.33
C GLN A 162 -0.71 -9.74 15.34
N ASP A 163 -0.71 -9.22 16.56
CA ASP A 163 -1.60 -9.66 17.62
C ASP A 163 -3.03 -9.11 17.43
N ASN A 164 -3.95 -9.72 18.15
CA ASN A 164 -5.38 -9.43 18.11
C ASN A 164 -5.91 -9.42 19.55
N ASN A 165 -7.12 -8.92 19.79
CA ASN A 165 -7.72 -8.74 21.12
C ASN A 165 -6.84 -7.88 22.05
N PHE A 166 -6.35 -6.75 21.54
CA PHE A 166 -5.55 -5.80 22.32
C PHE A 166 -6.40 -4.62 22.82
N THR A 167 -5.79 -3.76 23.63
CA THR A 167 -6.41 -2.53 24.11
C THR A 167 -5.61 -1.33 23.60
N ILE A 168 -6.30 -0.35 23.02
CA ILE A 168 -5.72 0.94 22.63
C ILE A 168 -6.10 2.01 23.64
N ALA A 169 -5.14 2.87 23.98
CA ALA A 169 -5.35 4.02 24.85
C ALA A 169 -5.31 5.35 24.05
N ASP A 170 -4.59 5.34 22.94
CA ASP A 170 -4.48 6.41 21.96
C ASP A 170 -4.27 5.78 20.56
N ASP A 171 -4.37 6.62 19.53
CA ASP A 171 -4.19 6.34 18.11
C ASP A 171 -2.75 6.64 17.63
N VAL A 172 -1.78 6.78 18.54
CA VAL A 172 -0.41 7.18 18.20
C VAL A 172 0.46 5.95 17.92
N CYS A 173 0.53 5.55 16.64
CA CYS A 173 1.20 4.31 16.20
C CYS A 173 2.67 4.17 16.64
N ILE A 174 3.43 5.26 16.76
CA ILE A 174 4.86 5.20 17.13
C ILE A 174 5.08 4.76 18.59
N THR A 175 4.12 5.03 19.48
CA THR A 175 4.16 4.64 20.91
C THR A 175 3.22 3.48 21.23
N MET A 176 2.37 3.08 20.29
CA MET A 176 1.39 2.03 20.50
C MET A 176 2.06 0.67 20.79
N GLN A 177 1.65 0.04 21.89
CA GLN A 177 2.15 -1.28 22.27
C GLN A 177 1.67 -2.36 21.29
N GLY A 178 2.59 -3.23 20.87
CA GLY A 178 2.32 -4.37 19.99
C GLY A 178 2.66 -4.11 18.52
N VAL A 179 2.79 -2.84 18.13
CA VAL A 179 3.27 -2.43 16.81
C VAL A 179 4.67 -2.98 16.55
N LYS A 180 4.88 -3.54 15.36
CA LYS A 180 6.15 -4.19 14.99
C LYS A 180 7.17 -3.18 14.46
N PRO A 181 8.48 -3.42 14.65
CA PRO A 181 9.52 -2.61 14.04
C PRO A 181 9.41 -2.58 12.51
N VAL A 182 9.51 -1.39 11.91
CA VAL A 182 9.46 -1.22 10.44
C VAL A 182 10.57 -2.00 9.70
N ALA A 183 11.68 -2.28 10.39
CA ALA A 183 12.78 -3.09 9.86
C ALA A 183 12.38 -4.55 9.56
N GLU A 184 11.40 -5.11 10.27
CA GLU A 184 10.89 -6.46 10.00
C GLU A 184 10.24 -6.55 8.62
N TYR A 185 9.45 -5.53 8.26
CA TYR A 185 8.79 -5.44 6.95
C TYR A 185 9.78 -5.25 5.80
N LYS A 186 10.82 -4.43 6.02
CA LYS A 186 11.92 -4.32 5.05
C LYS A 186 12.62 -5.66 4.84
N ALA A 187 12.95 -6.38 5.93
CA ALA A 187 13.61 -7.68 5.85
C ALA A 187 12.74 -8.71 5.13
N MET A 188 11.42 -8.68 5.35
CA MET A 188 10.46 -9.51 4.61
C MET A 188 10.49 -9.21 3.11
N LEU A 189 10.46 -7.93 2.70
CA LEU A 189 10.53 -7.54 1.29
C LEU A 189 11.86 -7.91 0.64
N ASP A 190 12.98 -7.76 1.36
CA ASP A 190 14.28 -8.24 0.90
C ASP A 190 14.25 -9.75 0.63
N GLY A 191 13.59 -10.53 1.50
CA GLY A 191 13.42 -11.97 1.32
C GLY A 191 12.55 -12.32 0.12
N VAL A 192 11.35 -11.76 0.04
CA VAL A 192 10.36 -12.03 -1.03
C VAL A 192 10.88 -11.61 -2.40
N ALA A 193 11.56 -10.46 -2.49
CA ALA A 193 12.10 -9.97 -3.76
C ALA A 193 13.41 -10.67 -4.17
N GLY A 194 14.06 -11.41 -3.27
CA GLY A 194 15.38 -12.00 -3.49
C GLY A 194 16.54 -11.00 -3.36
N GLY A 195 16.35 -9.92 -2.60
CA GLY A 195 17.37 -8.95 -2.22
C GLY A 195 16.91 -7.48 -2.32
N ALA A 196 17.56 -6.61 -1.55
CA ALA A 196 17.22 -5.18 -1.46
C ALA A 196 17.31 -4.38 -2.78
N ASN A 197 18.03 -4.89 -3.78
CA ASN A 197 18.12 -4.26 -5.10
C ASN A 197 17.05 -4.76 -6.09
N ARG A 198 16.13 -5.64 -5.64
CA ARG A 198 15.09 -6.25 -6.48
C ARG A 198 13.68 -5.76 -6.16
N TRP A 199 13.59 -4.74 -5.30
CA TRP A 199 12.36 -4.04 -5.05
C TRP A 199 12.58 -2.56 -4.77
N ALA A 200 11.51 -1.80 -4.91
CA ALA A 200 11.46 -0.38 -4.59
C ALA A 200 10.07 -0.02 -4.04
N THR A 201 9.97 1.08 -3.31
CA THR A 201 8.71 1.53 -2.70
C THR A 201 8.49 3.01 -2.89
N ALA A 202 7.23 3.38 -3.09
CA ALA A 202 6.75 4.75 -3.01
C ALA A 202 5.67 4.81 -1.93
N VAL A 203 5.87 5.67 -0.95
CA VAL A 203 4.89 5.97 0.09
C VAL A 203 4.35 7.36 -0.18
N ILE A 204 3.03 7.45 -0.33
CA ILE A 204 2.31 8.71 -0.47
C ILE A 204 1.41 8.80 0.76
N ALA A 205 1.88 9.56 1.75
CA ALA A 205 1.22 9.71 3.05
C ALA A 205 1.41 11.13 3.60
N GLY A 206 0.88 11.45 4.78
CA GLY A 206 1.11 12.77 5.36
C GLY A 206 2.57 12.96 5.80
N ASP A 207 3.29 13.90 5.18
CA ASP A 207 4.65 14.29 5.61
C ASP A 207 4.65 14.96 7.00
N LYS A 208 3.52 15.58 7.31
CA LYS A 208 3.16 16.23 8.57
C LYS A 208 1.64 16.28 8.61
N ALA A 209 1.09 16.57 9.79
CA ALA A 209 -0.34 16.87 9.89
C ALA A 209 -0.73 18.01 8.93
N CYS A 210 -1.73 17.77 8.09
CA CYS A 210 -2.17 18.71 7.08
C CYS A 210 -3.68 18.63 6.84
N THR A 211 -4.22 19.72 6.31
CA THR A 211 -5.61 19.82 5.84
C THR A 211 -5.58 20.58 4.53
N SER A 212 -6.17 20.01 3.49
CA SER A 212 -6.17 20.57 2.14
C SER A 212 -7.51 20.29 1.44
N GLY A 213 -7.67 20.75 0.20
CA GLY A 213 -8.80 20.36 -0.65
C GLY A 213 -8.78 18.87 -1.06
N PHE A 214 -7.70 18.16 -0.71
CA PHE A 214 -7.52 16.73 -0.95
C PHE A 214 -7.84 15.87 0.26
N GLY A 215 -8.21 16.50 1.39
CA GLY A 215 -8.56 15.89 2.66
C GLY A 215 -7.55 16.18 3.77
N LYS A 216 -7.57 15.38 4.84
CA LYS A 216 -6.76 15.55 6.04
C LYS A 216 -5.84 14.34 6.18
N ALA A 217 -4.59 14.58 6.52
CA ALA A 217 -3.66 13.51 6.86
C ALA A 217 -2.90 13.86 8.14
N ILE A 218 -2.49 12.83 8.88
CA ILE A 218 -1.58 12.97 10.02
C ILE A 218 -0.12 12.74 9.59
N ASP A 219 0.81 12.90 10.52
CA ASP A 219 2.24 12.66 10.27
C ASP A 219 2.55 11.15 10.25
N ALA A 220 2.86 10.60 9.07
CA ALA A 220 3.20 9.20 8.86
C ALA A 220 4.66 8.88 9.26
N GLN A 221 4.98 9.04 10.54
CA GLN A 221 6.33 8.94 11.07
C GLN A 221 6.98 7.57 10.82
N ARG A 222 6.24 6.48 11.06
CA ARG A 222 6.76 5.13 10.87
C ARG A 222 6.92 4.80 9.40
N LEU A 223 6.03 5.28 8.53
CA LEU A 223 6.22 5.12 7.09
C LEU A 223 7.44 5.90 6.56
N LYS A 224 7.72 7.09 7.11
CA LYS A 224 8.99 7.80 6.83
C LYS A 224 10.21 7.02 7.32
N GLN A 225 10.15 6.42 8.51
CA GLN A 225 11.22 5.53 9.00
C GLN A 225 11.43 4.34 8.07
N PHE A 226 10.35 3.72 7.59
CA PHE A 226 10.41 2.62 6.63
C PHE A 226 11.11 3.05 5.33
N VAL A 227 10.68 4.16 4.70
CA VAL A 227 11.31 4.68 3.48
C VAL A 227 12.80 4.99 3.69
N ASN A 228 13.17 5.60 4.83
CA ASN A 228 14.57 5.87 5.16
C ASN A 228 15.41 4.60 5.26
N LEU A 229 14.86 3.51 5.81
CA LEU A 229 15.54 2.22 5.87
C LEU A 229 15.73 1.57 4.49
N VAL A 230 14.79 1.80 3.55
CA VAL A 230 14.93 1.34 2.16
C VAL A 230 16.03 2.11 1.43
N GLY A 231 16.24 3.38 1.78
CA GLY A 231 17.28 4.22 1.20
C GLY A 231 16.96 4.60 -0.24
N LYS A 232 17.93 4.45 -1.16
CA LYS A 232 17.83 4.94 -2.55
C LYS A 232 16.67 4.36 -3.38
N ASN A 233 16.11 3.22 -2.98
CA ASN A 233 14.98 2.56 -3.64
C ASN A 233 13.63 2.92 -2.99
N GLY A 234 13.64 3.81 -1.99
CA GLY A 234 12.46 4.29 -1.30
C GLY A 234 12.19 5.75 -1.67
N MET A 235 10.93 6.08 -1.87
CA MET A 235 10.44 7.42 -2.10
C MET A 235 9.30 7.74 -1.12
N PHE A 236 9.28 8.96 -0.60
CA PHE A 236 8.16 9.50 0.17
C PHE A 236 7.63 10.76 -0.52
N SER A 237 6.31 10.89 -0.62
CA SER A 237 5.62 12.10 -1.05
C SER A 237 4.44 12.42 -0.14
N SER A 238 4.08 13.70 -0.05
CA SER A 238 2.94 14.13 0.75
C SER A 238 1.63 13.93 -0.01
N ILE A 239 0.68 13.18 0.58
CA ILE A 239 -0.67 13.00 0.02
C ILE A 239 -1.43 14.35 -0.08
N CYS A 240 -1.15 15.27 0.85
CA CYS A 240 -1.74 16.61 0.88
C CYS A 240 -1.30 17.53 -0.28
N ASN A 241 -0.29 17.15 -1.06
CA ASN A 241 0.09 17.94 -2.24
C ASN A 241 -0.96 17.84 -3.36
N GLY A 242 -1.82 16.82 -3.33
CA GLY A 242 -2.95 16.63 -4.26
C GLY A 242 -2.61 16.27 -5.70
N ASP A 243 -1.38 16.57 -6.14
CA ASP A 243 -0.87 16.08 -7.41
C ASP A 243 -0.19 14.71 -7.24
N LEU A 244 -1.02 13.68 -7.25
CA LEU A 244 -0.56 12.30 -7.32
C LEU A 244 0.22 12.03 -8.61
N THR A 245 0.01 12.81 -9.68
CA THR A 245 0.73 12.60 -10.95
C THR A 245 2.23 12.78 -10.77
N THR A 246 2.64 13.88 -10.14
CA THR A 246 4.06 14.15 -9.86
C THR A 246 4.64 13.08 -8.93
N SER A 247 3.92 12.75 -7.85
CA SER A 247 4.34 11.72 -6.90
C SER A 247 4.52 10.34 -7.54
N LEU A 248 3.65 9.99 -8.50
CA LEU A 248 3.71 8.74 -9.23
C LEU A 248 4.79 8.75 -10.32
N GLN A 249 5.07 9.89 -10.95
CA GLN A 249 6.20 10.03 -11.88
C GLN A 249 7.53 9.85 -11.16
N ASP A 250 7.66 10.43 -9.97
CA ASP A 250 8.85 10.26 -9.13
C ASP A 250 8.97 8.81 -8.62
N ALA A 251 7.86 8.16 -8.30
CA ALA A 251 7.83 6.73 -7.97
C ALA A 251 8.36 5.89 -9.15
N LEU A 252 7.88 6.16 -10.37
CA LEU A 252 8.34 5.46 -11.56
C LEU A 252 9.80 5.76 -11.91
N SER A 253 10.28 6.97 -11.67
CA SER A 253 11.70 7.31 -11.79
C SER A 253 12.56 6.51 -10.81
N THR A 254 12.09 6.36 -9.57
CA THR A 254 12.73 5.51 -8.55
C THR A 254 12.74 4.05 -8.98
N PHE A 255 11.62 3.54 -9.52
CA PHE A 255 11.50 2.17 -9.99
C PHE A 255 12.34 1.91 -11.24
N ASP A 256 12.47 2.88 -12.15
CA ASP A 256 13.37 2.82 -13.31
C ASP A 256 14.84 2.76 -12.86
N ALA A 257 15.23 3.60 -11.90
CA ALA A 257 16.56 3.57 -11.33
C ALA A 257 16.87 2.21 -10.68
N ALA A 258 15.92 1.65 -9.93
CA ALA A 258 16.02 0.31 -9.37
C ALA A 258 16.13 -0.77 -10.46
N CYS A 259 15.28 -0.72 -11.49
CA CYS A 259 15.31 -1.58 -12.67
C CYS A 259 16.66 -1.55 -13.40
N LYS A 260 17.31 -0.39 -13.54
CA LYS A 260 18.65 -0.29 -14.16
C LYS A 260 19.73 -0.97 -13.34
N SER A 261 19.56 -1.00 -12.02
CA SER A 261 20.46 -1.71 -11.11
C SER A 261 20.04 -3.17 -10.87
N PHE A 262 18.95 -3.61 -11.50
CA PHE A 262 18.41 -4.95 -11.32
C PHE A 262 19.43 -5.97 -11.82
N PRO A 263 19.95 -6.83 -10.93
CA PRO A 263 20.79 -7.93 -11.36
C PRO A 263 19.88 -8.85 -12.18
N GLY A 264 20.17 -8.96 -13.49
CA GLY A 264 19.46 -9.88 -14.36
C GLY A 264 19.36 -11.27 -13.73
N VAL A 265 18.24 -11.96 -13.94
CA VAL A 265 18.06 -13.32 -13.43
C VAL A 265 19.21 -14.17 -13.97
N LYS A 266 20.00 -14.74 -13.07
CA LYS A 266 20.99 -15.74 -13.43
C LYS A 266 20.31 -17.05 -13.77
#